data_AF-A0A9D4XXF1-F1
#
_entry.id   AF-A0A9D4XXF1-F1
#
_cell.length_a   1.000
_cell.length_b   1.000
_cell.length_c   1.000
_cell.angle_alpha   90.00
_cell.angle_beta   90.00
_cell.angle_gamma   90.00
#
_symmetry.space_group_name_H-M   'P 1'
#
loop_
_entity.id
_entity.type
_entity.pdbx_description
1 polymer ?
#
loop_
_entity_poly.entity_id
_entity_poly.type
_entity_poly.pdbx_seq_one_letter_code
_entity_poly.pdbx_strand_id
1 'polypeptide(L)'
;MLAVGSSDEDEAGPRNCRFENQPRKLYVFEKPVPEEEPPSSTPKAERDAYKKHVDDANETTCLMLATMNSELQKQHENMAAFNMIEHLKMLYQEQARHERFEVSKAFFKES
;
A
#
# COMPACT_ATOMS: atom_id res chain seq x y z
N MET A 1 -32.30 -19.79 -23.87
CA MET A 1 -31.02 -19.95 -24.59
C MET A 1 -30.06 -18.90 -24.06
N LEU A 2 -28.90 -19.35 -23.62
CA LEU A 2 -27.79 -18.54 -23.11
C LEU A 2 -27.09 -17.80 -24.25
N ALA A 3 -26.58 -16.61 -23.96
CA ALA A 3 -25.32 -16.13 -24.52
C ALA A 3 -24.66 -15.20 -23.48
N VAL A 4 -23.63 -15.75 -22.82
CA VAL A 4 -22.59 -15.04 -22.08
C VAL A 4 -21.54 -14.58 -23.10
N GLY A 5 -20.96 -13.40 -22.89
CA GLY A 5 -19.81 -12.86 -23.63
C GLY A 5 -19.92 -11.34 -23.71
N SER A 6 -18.93 -10.53 -23.36
CA SER A 6 -17.51 -10.80 -23.14
C SER A 6 -16.92 -9.75 -22.22
N SER A 7 -15.90 -10.17 -21.50
CA SER A 7 -14.98 -9.36 -20.72
C SER A 7 -14.35 -8.28 -21.59
N ASP A 8 -14.45 -7.03 -21.17
CA ASP A 8 -13.43 -6.03 -21.47
C ASP A 8 -12.70 -5.75 -20.16
N GLU A 9 -11.49 -6.31 -20.10
CA GLU A 9 -10.49 -6.04 -19.07
C GLU A 9 -10.20 -4.54 -19.10
N ASP A 10 -10.66 -3.82 -18.08
CA ASP A 10 -10.31 -2.42 -17.87
C ASP A 10 -8.79 -2.34 -17.63
N GLU A 11 -8.06 -2.01 -18.70
CA GLU A 11 -6.63 -1.77 -18.70
C GLU A 11 -6.34 -0.55 -17.83
N ALA A 12 -6.13 -0.78 -16.54
CA ALA A 12 -5.65 0.23 -15.60
C ALA A 12 -4.19 0.55 -15.93
N GLY A 13 -3.99 1.43 -16.92
CA GLY A 13 -2.69 2.00 -17.24
C GLY A 13 -2.05 2.66 -16.00
N PRO A 14 -0.71 2.72 -15.94
CA PRO A 14 -0.01 3.17 -14.74
C PRO A 14 -0.43 4.60 -14.38
N ARG A 15 -0.97 4.75 -13.16
CA ARG A 15 -1.37 6.04 -12.60
C ARG A 15 -0.12 6.91 -12.46
N ASN A 16 0.14 7.76 -13.45
CA ASN A 16 1.27 8.67 -13.46
C ASN A 16 1.05 9.80 -12.45
N CYS A 17 1.35 9.53 -11.17
CA CYS A 17 1.32 10.56 -10.14
C CYS A 17 2.58 11.42 -10.23
N ARG A 18 2.38 12.73 -10.19
CA ARG A 18 3.44 13.72 -10.31
C ARG A 18 4.30 13.72 -9.03
N PHE A 19 5.55 13.25 -9.14
CA PHE A 19 6.55 13.20 -8.05
C PHE A 19 7.14 14.58 -7.76
N GLU A 20 6.36 15.48 -7.15
CA GLU A 20 6.92 16.72 -6.61
C GLU A 20 7.42 16.46 -5.17
N ASN A 21 8.65 16.89 -4.88
CA ASN A 21 9.37 16.60 -3.63
C ASN A 21 8.64 17.22 -2.41
N GLN A 22 7.81 16.42 -1.71
CA GLN A 22 6.99 16.89 -0.59
C GLN A 22 7.62 16.60 0.80
N PRO A 23 7.30 17.41 1.84
CA PRO A 23 7.67 17.12 3.21
C PRO A 23 7.11 15.76 3.66
N ARG A 24 7.90 15.00 4.43
CA ARG A 24 7.63 13.60 4.78
C ARG A 24 6.30 13.44 5.55
N LYS A 25 5.30 12.83 4.90
CA LYS A 25 3.97 12.49 5.45
C LYS A 25 3.99 11.19 6.26
N LEU A 26 4.97 11.03 7.16
CA LEU A 26 5.19 9.77 7.89
C LEU A 26 3.98 9.32 8.72
N TYR A 27 3.14 10.26 9.16
CA TYR A 27 1.96 9.97 9.97
C TYR A 27 0.94 9.06 9.26
N VAL A 28 0.94 9.03 7.92
CA VAL A 28 0.12 8.12 7.09
C VAL A 28 0.50 6.64 7.32
N PHE A 29 1.74 6.38 7.72
CA PHE A 29 2.22 5.02 8.03
C PHE A 29 1.98 4.63 9.48
N GLU A 30 1.73 5.58 10.37
CA GLU A 30 1.50 5.32 11.78
C GLU A 30 0.05 4.94 12.06
N LYS A 31 -0.88 5.56 11.33
CA LYS A 31 -2.32 5.37 11.53
C LYS A 31 -3.03 5.23 10.19
N PRO A 32 -3.94 4.25 10.04
CA PRO A 32 -4.80 4.20 8.87
C PRO A 32 -5.71 5.43 8.83
N VAL A 33 -6.13 5.80 7.62
CA VAL A 33 -7.23 6.75 7.44
C VAL A 33 -8.49 6.16 8.07
N PRO A 34 -9.28 6.92 8.85
CA PRO A 34 -10.55 6.43 9.36
C PRO A 34 -11.46 5.96 8.21
N GLU A 35 -12.04 4.77 8.36
CA GLU A 35 -12.90 4.16 7.34
C GLU A 35 -14.20 4.96 7.14
N GLU A 36 -14.69 5.60 8.21
CA GLU A 36 -15.90 6.42 8.16
C GLU A 36 -15.58 7.89 7.89
N GLU A 37 -16.27 8.47 6.91
CA GLU A 37 -16.25 9.91 6.69
C GLU A 37 -16.97 10.64 7.84
N PRO A 38 -16.40 11.75 8.34
CA PRO A 38 -17.07 12.55 9.36
C PRO A 38 -18.43 13.06 8.85
N PRO A 39 -19.50 12.97 9.66
CA PRO A 39 -20.83 13.38 9.24
C PRO A 39 -20.88 14.86 8.84
N SER A 40 -21.86 15.24 8.01
CA SER A 40 -22.00 16.61 7.53
C SER A 40 -22.23 17.64 8.64
N SER A 41 -22.72 17.19 9.81
CA SER A 41 -22.89 17.95 11.03
C SER A 41 -21.57 18.24 11.77
N THR A 42 -20.49 17.55 11.44
CA THR A 42 -19.17 17.72 12.07
C THR A 42 -18.56 19.08 11.70
N PRO A 43 -17.81 19.72 12.64
CA PRO A 43 -17.10 20.96 12.38
C PRO A 43 -16.29 20.91 11.09
N LYS A 44 -16.30 22.02 10.33
CA LYS A 44 -15.59 22.13 9.05
C LYS A 44 -14.10 21.77 9.19
N ALA A 45 -13.46 22.19 10.28
CA ALA A 45 -12.06 21.90 10.55
C ALA A 45 -11.75 20.40 10.62
N GLU A 46 -12.63 19.60 11.22
CA GLU A 46 -12.47 18.15 11.31
C GLU A 46 -12.69 17.47 9.95
N ARG A 47 -13.66 17.96 9.17
CA ARG A 47 -13.88 17.49 7.80
C ARG A 47 -12.71 17.82 6.88
N ASP A 48 -12.15 19.00 7.00
CA ASP A 48 -10.98 19.44 6.23
C ASP A 48 -9.73 18.63 6.63
N ALA A 49 -9.56 18.32 7.92
CA ALA A 49 -8.49 17.46 8.41
C ALA A 49 -8.61 16.02 7.89
N TYR A 50 -9.82 15.46 7.84
CA TYR A 50 -10.08 14.15 7.25
C TYR A 50 -9.70 14.11 5.77
N LYS A 51 -10.18 15.08 4.98
CA LYS A 51 -9.86 15.18 3.54
C LYS A 51 -8.36 15.28 3.30
N LYS A 52 -7.68 16.13 4.08
CA LYS A 52 -6.22 16.23 4.01
C LYS A 52 -5.54 14.88 4.28
N HIS A 53 -6.02 14.11 5.26
CA HIS A 53 -5.47 12.78 5.53
C HIS A 53 -5.67 11.82 4.36
N VAL A 54 -6.86 11.82 3.75
CA VAL A 54 -7.15 11.02 2.54
C VAL A 54 -6.20 11.40 1.40
N ASP A 55 -6.05 12.69 1.12
CA ASP A 55 -5.18 13.19 0.05
C ASP A 55 -3.71 12.82 0.31
N ASP A 56 -3.25 13.00 1.54
CA ASP A 56 -1.89 12.66 1.96
C ASP A 56 -1.65 11.14 1.89
N ALA A 57 -2.65 10.31 2.21
CA ALA A 57 -2.58 8.87 2.07
C ALA A 57 -2.53 8.41 0.60
N ASN A 58 -3.33 9.04 -0.27
CA ASN A 58 -3.35 8.74 -1.71
C ASN A 58 -2.02 9.10 -2.37
N GLU A 59 -1.47 10.26 -2.04
CA GLU A 59 -0.16 10.67 -2.56
C GLU A 59 0.93 9.70 -2.10
N THR A 60 0.94 9.37 -0.81
CA THR A 60 1.93 8.45 -0.24
C THR A 60 1.82 7.06 -0.87
N THR A 61 0.60 6.58 -1.13
CA THR A 61 0.36 5.31 -1.84
C THR A 61 1.01 5.34 -3.21
N CYS A 62 0.86 6.45 -3.94
CA CYS A 62 1.44 6.54 -5.26
C CYS A 62 2.97 6.67 -5.25
N LEU A 63 3.53 7.42 -4.30
CA LEU A 63 4.98 7.47 -4.06
C LEU A 63 5.54 6.07 -3.78
N MET A 64 4.87 5.31 -2.91
CA MET A 64 5.28 3.93 -2.59
C MET A 64 5.26 3.06 -3.84
N LEU A 65 4.14 3.00 -4.57
CA LEU A 65 3.99 2.16 -5.77
C LEU A 65 5.05 2.48 -6.83
N ALA A 66 5.37 3.76 -7.02
CA ALA A 66 6.36 4.18 -8.00
C ALA A 66 7.79 3.83 -7.64
N THR A 67 8.08 3.71 -6.33
CA THR A 67 9.40 3.26 -5.85
C THR A 67 9.53 1.73 -5.87
N MET A 68 8.44 1.01 -6.06
CA MET A 68 8.45 -0.45 -6.14
C MET A 68 8.82 -0.94 -7.55
N ASN A 69 9.28 -2.19 -7.62
CA ASN A 69 9.38 -2.89 -8.89
C ASN A 69 7.98 -3.27 -9.42
N SER A 70 7.89 -3.61 -10.70
CA SER A 70 6.62 -3.86 -11.38
C SER A 70 5.82 -5.04 -10.82
N GLU A 71 6.49 -6.05 -10.25
CA GLU A 71 5.82 -7.21 -9.64
C GLU A 71 5.16 -6.82 -8.32
N LEU A 72 5.90 -6.15 -7.44
CA LEU A 72 5.38 -5.64 -6.18
C LEU A 72 4.31 -4.57 -6.42
N GLN A 73 4.49 -3.72 -7.43
CA GLN A 73 3.50 -2.72 -7.79
C GLN A 73 2.15 -3.38 -8.08
N LYS A 74 2.12 -4.41 -8.96
CA LYS A 74 0.91 -5.18 -9.31
C LYS A 74 0.21 -5.81 -8.11
N GLN A 75 0.99 -6.32 -7.16
CA GLN A 75 0.43 -6.92 -5.95
C GLN A 75 -0.25 -5.90 -5.02
N HIS A 76 0.12 -4.63 -5.10
CA HIS A 76 -0.28 -3.60 -4.14
C HIS A 76 -1.08 -2.43 -4.76
N GLU A 77 -1.47 -2.51 -6.05
CA GLU A 77 -2.12 -1.40 -6.79
C GLU A 77 -3.42 -0.89 -6.14
N ASN A 78 -4.12 -1.77 -5.42
CA ASN A 78 -5.38 -1.47 -4.75
C ASN A 78 -5.25 -1.36 -3.22
N MET A 79 -4.02 -1.29 -2.70
CA MET A 79 -3.78 -1.15 -1.26
C MET A 79 -3.43 0.30 -0.91
N ALA A 80 -4.00 0.79 0.19
CA ALA A 80 -3.57 2.05 0.79
C ALA A 80 -2.15 1.92 1.36
N ALA A 81 -1.40 3.04 1.37
CA ALA A 81 -0.04 3.14 1.88
C ALA A 81 0.18 2.46 3.23
N PHE A 82 -0.74 2.65 4.19
CA PHE A 82 -0.68 2.02 5.51
C PHE A 82 -0.72 0.48 5.44
N ASN A 83 -1.67 -0.08 4.70
CA ASN A 83 -1.78 -1.54 4.55
C ASN A 83 -0.59 -2.11 3.79
N MET A 84 -0.11 -1.38 2.78
CA MET A 84 1.05 -1.74 1.98
C MET A 84 2.32 -1.83 2.84
N ILE A 85 2.59 -0.84 3.70
CA ILE A 85 3.77 -0.87 4.55
C ILE A 85 3.70 -1.99 5.59
N GLU A 86 2.53 -2.25 6.18
CA GLU A 86 2.35 -3.35 7.13
C GLU A 86 2.52 -4.72 6.46
N HIS A 87 1.96 -4.90 5.27
CA HIS A 87 2.11 -6.14 4.50
C HIS A 87 3.58 -6.42 4.15
N LEU A 88 4.31 -5.40 3.66
CA LEU A 88 5.72 -5.55 3.33
C LEU A 88 6.59 -5.85 4.55
N LYS A 89 6.33 -5.21 5.69
CA LYS A 89 7.04 -5.53 6.95
C LYS A 89 6.87 -6.99 7.32
N MET A 90 5.65 -7.51 7.28
CA MET A 90 5.37 -8.91 7.58
C MET A 90 6.10 -9.84 6.60
N LEU A 91 5.96 -9.59 5.29
CA LEU A 91 6.57 -10.41 4.25
C LEU A 91 8.09 -10.52 4.41
N TYR A 92 8.79 -9.39 4.58
CA TYR A 92 10.25 -9.40 4.72
C TYR A 92 10.71 -9.93 6.08
N GLN A 93 9.91 -9.75 7.13
CA GLN A 93 10.18 -10.38 8.42
C GLN A 93 10.12 -11.90 8.31
N GLU A 94 9.08 -12.46 7.67
CA GLU A 94 8.97 -13.91 7.43
C GLU A 94 10.13 -14.43 6.58
N GLN A 95 10.43 -13.75 5.47
CA GLN A 95 11.52 -14.12 4.59
C GLN A 95 12.84 -14.19 5.35
N ALA A 96 13.14 -13.16 6.16
CA ALA A 96 14.35 -13.14 6.96
C ALA A 96 14.36 -14.23 8.05
N ARG A 97 13.21 -14.67 8.58
CA ARG A 97 13.16 -15.82 9.50
C ARG A 97 13.47 -17.12 8.76
N HIS A 98 12.90 -17.30 7.57
CA HIS A 98 13.11 -18.48 6.76
C HIS A 98 14.58 -18.62 6.31
N GLU A 99 15.19 -17.55 5.81
CA GLU A 99 16.59 -17.55 5.38
C GLU A 99 17.53 -17.90 6.53
N ARG A 100 17.33 -17.31 7.71
CA ARG A 100 18.14 -17.63 8.91
C ARG A 100 18.01 -19.09 9.32
N PHE A 101 16.81 -19.67 9.17
CA PHE A 101 16.58 -21.08 9.47
C PHE A 101 17.32 -21.99 8.50
N GLU A 102 17.20 -21.76 7.19
CA GLU A 102 17.88 -22.59 6.18
C GLU A 102 19.41 -22.48 6.29
N VAL A 103 19.94 -21.29 6.56
CA VAL A 103 21.37 -21.09 6.82
C VAL A 103 21.81 -21.88 8.06
N SER A 104 21.08 -21.78 9.18
CA SER A 104 21.41 -22.53 10.40
C SER A 104 21.38 -24.04 10.16
N LYS A 105 20.36 -24.52 9.46
CA LYS A 105 20.18 -25.94 9.11
C LYS A 105 21.30 -26.45 8.20
N ALA A 106 21.81 -25.63 7.26
CA ALA A 106 22.98 -25.98 6.46
C ALA A 106 24.21 -26.18 7.35
N PHE A 107 24.48 -25.23 8.26
CA PHE A 107 25.60 -25.33 9.21
C PHE A 107 25.55 -26.59 10.09
N PHE A 108 24.37 -26.96 10.61
CA PHE A 108 24.23 -28.17 11.44
C PHE A 108 24.24 -29.49 10.67
N LYS A 109 24.03 -29.46 9.35
CA LYS A 109 24.14 -30.66 8.49
C LYS A 109 25.58 -30.94 8.06
N GLU A 110 26.44 -29.93 8.09
CA GLU A 110 27.87 -30.04 7.76
C GLU A 110 28.75 -30.37 8.98
N SER A 111 28.15 -30.44 10.18
CA SER A 111 28.79 -30.85 11.45
C SER A 111 28.49 -32.32 11.76
#